data_AF-A0A3E0U2U0-F1
#
_entry.id   AF-A0A3E0U2U0-F1
#
_cell.length_a   1.000
_cell.length_b   1.000
_cell.length_c   1.000
_cell.angle_alpha   90.00
_cell.angle_beta   90.00
_cell.angle_gamma   90.00
#
_symmetry.space_group_name_H-M   'P 1'
#
loop_
_entity.id
_entity.type
_entity.pdbx_description
1 polymer ?
#
loop_
_entity_poly.entity_id
_entity_poly.type
_entity_poly.pdbx_seq_one_letter_code
_entity_poly.pdbx_strand_id
1 'polypeptide(L)'
;MTYYVLFGVEIYKGCCVMSNDPINEESTKGEGFTAKLFGHEITIWGNNYFRNIMVFIGASMLLYIMFQTEVNELFSKTFNRAEYEQKEKFSLHHQFISPIITAWDTIHDIDDVSKKNVRLVRDNIDDAVLRYENLKVDKLSMATQITWKYHLARLKVIEADKTSKIAPLDMSVKLLEEAKTNSNDTDNLTVKDMDFINGIQMNTRIKRTLLNSYALMYHISNDASHRILSERILKDVGGCKELISMYFYHEKIANSLGCKI
;
A
#
# COMPACT_ATOMS: atom_id res chain seq x y z
N MET A 1 38.45 5.83 -5.48
CA MET A 1 37.92 5.25 -6.72
C MET A 1 36.41 5.14 -6.54
N THR A 2 35.68 6.12 -7.08
CA THR A 2 34.22 6.16 -7.04
C THR A 2 33.79 6.87 -8.32
N TYR A 3 33.11 6.14 -9.20
CA TYR A 3 32.57 6.65 -10.46
C TYR A 3 31.08 6.91 -10.26
N TYR A 4 30.62 8.11 -10.61
CA TYR A 4 29.21 8.35 -10.90
C TYR A 4 29.08 8.52 -12.42
N VAL A 5 28.56 7.48 -13.07
CA VAL A 5 28.07 7.53 -14.45
C VAL A 5 26.59 7.87 -14.36
N LEU A 6 26.26 9.13 -14.60
CA LEU A 6 24.89 9.59 -14.82
C LEU A 6 24.92 10.41 -16.10
N PHE A 7 24.36 9.82 -17.15
CA PHE A 7 24.28 10.33 -18.52
C PHE A 7 25.65 10.48 -19.19
N GLY A 8 25.98 9.52 -20.07
CA GLY A 8 27.18 9.51 -20.91
C GLY A 8 27.23 10.68 -21.89
N VAL A 9 27.44 11.88 -21.36
CA VAL A 9 27.65 13.12 -22.08
C VAL A 9 29.13 13.46 -21.90
N GLU A 10 29.94 13.09 -22.88
CA GLU A 10 31.31 13.59 -22.99
C GLU A 10 31.26 15.01 -23.57
N ILE A 11 31.65 16.00 -22.77
CA ILE A 11 31.72 17.40 -23.18
C ILE A 11 33.15 17.71 -23.63
N TYR A 12 33.35 17.92 -24.93
CA TYR A 12 34.64 18.33 -25.48
C TYR A 12 34.64 19.83 -25.78
N LYS A 13 35.59 20.56 -25.17
CA LYS A 13 35.91 21.94 -25.55
C LYS A 13 36.93 21.89 -26.69
N GLY A 14 36.46 21.98 -27.94
CA GLY A 14 37.33 21.96 -29.11
C GLY A 14 38.20 23.22 -29.17
N CYS A 15 39.51 23.08 -28.97
CA CYS A 15 40.50 24.14 -29.20
C CYS A 15 41.31 23.76 -30.46
N CYS A 16 41.18 24.52 -31.54
CA CYS A 16 41.91 24.26 -32.79
C CYS A 16 43.29 24.91 -32.81
N VAL A 17 44.25 24.17 -33.38
CA VAL A 17 45.65 24.52 -33.63
C VAL A 17 45.77 25.53 -34.78
N MET A 18 46.80 26.39 -34.68
CA MET A 18 47.10 27.53 -35.57
C MET A 18 47.49 27.12 -37.00
N SER A 19 47.06 27.93 -37.97
CA SER A 19 47.65 28.04 -39.31
C SER A 19 47.55 29.51 -39.75
N ASN A 20 48.61 30.01 -40.39
CA ASN A 20 48.93 31.42 -40.56
C ASN A 20 48.15 32.12 -41.71
N ASP A 21 48.03 33.43 -41.51
CA ASP A 21 47.80 34.53 -42.46
C ASP A 21 46.36 35.06 -42.68
N PRO A 22 46.23 36.40 -42.87
CA PRO A 22 45.09 37.15 -42.37
C PRO A 22 44.16 37.62 -43.48
N ILE A 23 42.86 37.35 -43.34
CA ILE A 23 41.81 38.08 -44.06
C ILE A 23 40.75 38.48 -43.04
N ASN A 24 40.60 39.79 -42.90
CA ASN A 24 39.51 40.45 -42.19
C ASN A 24 38.17 40.00 -42.76
N GLU A 25 37.47 39.15 -42.04
CA GLU A 25 36.02 39.13 -41.96
C GLU A 25 35.67 38.78 -40.51
N GLU A 26 35.07 39.70 -39.78
CA GLU A 26 34.39 39.43 -38.51
C GLU A 26 33.20 38.49 -38.76
N SER A 27 33.52 37.23 -39.02
CA SER A 27 32.60 36.12 -38.79
C SER A 27 32.53 35.96 -37.28
N THR A 28 31.48 36.50 -36.67
CA THR A 28 31.04 36.12 -35.34
C THR A 28 30.80 34.61 -35.35
N LYS A 29 31.86 33.83 -35.08
CA LYS A 29 31.79 32.40 -34.83
C LYS A 29 30.88 32.22 -33.63
N GLY A 30 29.61 31.93 -33.91
CA GLY A 30 28.66 31.55 -32.88
C GLY A 30 29.20 30.32 -32.17
N GLU A 31 29.52 30.44 -30.89
CA GLU A 31 29.88 29.30 -30.06
C GLU A 31 28.69 28.32 -30.08
N GLY A 32 28.88 27.18 -30.75
CA GLY A 32 27.93 26.08 -30.81
C GLY A 32 28.36 24.96 -29.87
N PHE A 33 27.39 24.26 -29.29
CA PHE A 33 27.64 23.08 -28.49
C PHE A 33 27.16 21.84 -29.26
N THR A 34 28.04 20.85 -29.40
CA THR A 34 27.72 19.57 -30.04
C THR A 34 27.61 18.50 -28.97
N ALA A 35 26.44 17.87 -28.86
CA ALA A 35 26.24 16.69 -28.02
C ALA A 35 25.84 15.49 -28.89
N LYS A 36 26.31 14.31 -28.49
CA LYS A 36 25.95 13.04 -29.12
C LYS A 36 24.90 12.35 -28.25
N LEU A 37 23.69 12.17 -28.78
CA LEU A 37 22.57 11.51 -28.10
C LEU A 37 22.06 10.39 -29.01
N PHE A 38 22.04 9.15 -28.50
CA PHE A 38 21.58 7.96 -29.22
C PHE A 38 22.24 7.75 -30.61
N GLY A 39 23.54 8.06 -30.72
CA GLY A 39 24.29 7.90 -31.97
C GLY A 39 24.12 9.05 -32.97
N HIS A 40 23.25 10.02 -32.72
CA HIS A 40 23.09 11.22 -33.55
C HIS A 40 23.83 12.41 -32.94
N GLU A 41 24.57 13.15 -33.78
CA GLU A 41 25.17 14.43 -33.41
C GLU A 41 24.13 15.54 -33.52
N ILE A 42 23.85 16.20 -32.40
CA ILE A 42 22.97 17.35 -32.32
C ILE A 42 23.85 18.56 -32.03
N THR A 43 23.94 19.47 -33.00
CA THR A 43 24.70 20.72 -32.86
C THR A 43 23.72 21.86 -32.63
N ILE A 44 23.75 22.46 -31.43
CA ILE A 44 22.92 23.62 -31.09
C ILE A 44 23.77 24.87 -31.30
N TRP A 45 23.37 25.70 -32.26
CA TRP A 45 24.01 26.97 -32.57
C TRP A 45 23.32 28.13 -31.85
N GLY A 46 24.11 28.98 -31.19
CA GLY A 46 23.66 30.23 -30.58
C GLY A 46 23.46 30.12 -29.06
N ASN A 47 24.31 30.84 -28.31
CA ASN A 47 24.26 30.94 -26.85
C ASN A 47 22.87 31.37 -26.33
N ASN A 48 22.18 32.27 -27.04
CA ASN A 48 20.81 32.68 -26.70
C ASN A 48 19.78 31.56 -26.88
N TYR A 49 19.92 30.71 -27.91
CA TYR A 49 18.99 29.60 -28.15
C TYR A 49 19.16 28.51 -27.10
N PHE A 50 20.42 28.17 -26.77
CA PHE A 50 20.74 27.25 -25.69
C PHE A 50 20.26 27.77 -24.32
N ARG A 51 20.50 29.05 -24.01
CA ARG A 51 20.00 29.68 -22.78
C ARG A 51 18.48 29.63 -22.69
N ASN A 52 17.77 29.91 -23.79
CA ASN A 52 16.32 29.84 -23.83
C ASN A 52 15.79 28.40 -23.63
N ILE A 53 16.44 27.40 -24.21
CA ILE A 53 16.12 25.98 -23.97
C ILE A 53 16.32 25.62 -22.50
N MET A 54 17.46 26.00 -21.90
CA MET A 54 17.74 25.70 -20.50
C MET A 54 16.77 26.41 -19.55
N VAL A 55 16.37 27.65 -19.87
CA VAL A 55 15.32 28.37 -19.13
C VAL A 55 13.97 27.67 -19.28
N PHE A 56 13.62 27.20 -20.47
CA PHE A 56 12.39 26.46 -20.71
C PHE A 56 12.37 25.11 -19.97
N ILE A 57 13.47 24.36 -19.99
CA ILE A 57 13.62 23.11 -19.23
C ILE A 57 13.55 23.39 -17.73
N GLY A 58 14.23 24.43 -17.25
CA GLY A 58 14.21 24.83 -15.84
C GLY A 58 12.81 25.25 -15.38
N ALA A 59 12.09 26.04 -16.19
CA ALA A 59 10.70 26.41 -15.93
C ALA A 59 9.77 25.20 -15.96
N SER A 60 9.98 24.27 -16.90
CA SER A 60 9.19 23.02 -16.99
C SER A 60 9.45 22.11 -15.79
N MET A 61 10.70 22.00 -15.32
CA MET A 61 11.03 21.28 -14.08
C MET A 61 10.39 21.93 -12.86
N LEU A 62 10.44 23.25 -12.75
CA LEU A 62 9.79 23.97 -11.65
C LEU A 62 8.27 23.76 -11.66
N LEU A 63 7.63 23.82 -12.84
CA LEU A 63 6.21 23.50 -12.99
C LEU A 63 5.92 22.05 -12.61
N TYR A 64 6.75 21.10 -13.05
CA TYR A 64 6.60 19.69 -12.66
C TYR A 64 6.75 19.51 -11.15
N ILE A 65 7.70 20.17 -10.50
CA ILE A 65 7.88 20.11 -9.04
C ILE A 65 6.69 20.74 -8.31
N MET A 66 6.18 21.89 -8.79
CA MET A 66 5.03 22.57 -8.20
C MET A 66 3.71 21.80 -8.37
N PHE A 67 3.52 21.13 -9.50
CA PHE A 67 2.28 20.40 -9.85
C PHE A 67 2.49 18.89 -9.95
N GLN A 68 3.46 18.36 -9.19
CA GLN A 68 3.87 16.96 -9.31
C GLN A 68 2.71 16.00 -9.04
N THR A 69 1.84 16.35 -8.09
CA THR A 69 0.69 15.55 -7.69
C THR A 69 -0.34 15.48 -8.81
N GLU A 70 -0.71 16.63 -9.37
CA GLU A 70 -1.70 16.78 -10.45
C GLU A 70 -1.20 16.11 -11.73
N VAL A 71 0.08 16.28 -12.07
CA VAL A 71 0.68 15.63 -13.24
C VAL A 71 0.71 14.12 -13.08
N ASN A 72 1.09 13.60 -11.92
CA ASN A 72 1.08 12.15 -11.66
C ASN A 72 -0.33 11.58 -11.68
N GLU A 73 -1.30 12.28 -11.10
CA GLU A 73 -2.70 11.86 -11.13
C GLU A 73 -3.24 11.80 -12.56
N LEU A 74 -2.97 12.84 -13.36
CA LEU A 74 -3.40 12.93 -14.75
C LEU A 74 -2.71 11.86 -15.61
N PHE A 75 -1.43 11.59 -15.36
CA PHE A 75 -0.68 10.50 -15.98
C PHE A 75 -1.29 9.14 -15.64
N SER A 76 -1.50 8.83 -14.36
CA SER A 76 -2.12 7.57 -13.93
C SER A 76 -3.52 7.38 -14.50
N LYS A 77 -4.33 8.44 -14.53
CA LYS A 77 -5.68 8.40 -15.10
C LYS A 77 -5.69 8.14 -16.61
N THR A 78 -4.68 8.63 -17.32
CA THR A 78 -4.59 8.53 -18.78
C THR A 78 -3.94 7.23 -19.24
N PHE A 79 -2.83 6.83 -18.61
CA PHE A 79 -2.02 5.70 -19.05
C PHE A 79 -2.26 4.42 -18.23
N ASN A 80 -2.64 4.53 -16.95
CA ASN A 80 -2.86 3.40 -16.03
C ASN A 80 -4.31 3.38 -15.50
N ARG A 81 -5.29 3.65 -16.36
CA ARG A 81 -6.69 3.86 -15.97
C ARG A 81 -7.26 2.76 -15.08
N ALA A 82 -7.00 1.49 -15.38
CA ALA A 82 -7.53 0.37 -14.60
C ALA A 82 -6.98 0.33 -13.17
N GLU A 83 -5.68 0.57 -12.99
CA GLU A 83 -5.03 0.66 -11.68
C GLU A 83 -5.58 1.87 -10.90
N TYR A 84 -5.69 3.02 -11.56
CA TYR A 84 -6.25 4.24 -10.96
C TYR A 84 -7.69 4.02 -10.44
N GLU A 85 -8.58 3.47 -11.27
CA GLU A 85 -9.97 3.19 -10.90
C GLU A 85 -10.07 2.17 -9.75
N GLN A 86 -9.22 1.13 -9.74
CA GLN A 86 -9.18 0.18 -8.62
C GLN A 86 -8.67 0.84 -7.33
N LYS A 87 -7.65 1.72 -7.43
CA LYS A 87 -7.06 2.42 -6.28
C LYS A 87 -8.05 3.41 -5.66
N GLU A 88 -8.76 4.16 -6.49
CA GLU A 88 -9.81 5.08 -6.05
C GLU A 88 -10.93 4.32 -5.32
N LYS A 89 -11.45 3.25 -5.92
CA LYS A 89 -12.47 2.40 -5.28
C LYS A 89 -11.97 1.80 -3.99
N PHE A 90 -10.74 1.28 -3.96
CA PHE A 90 -10.14 0.73 -2.75
C PHE A 90 -10.09 1.78 -1.62
N SER A 91 -9.66 3.00 -1.91
CA SER A 91 -9.64 4.11 -0.95
C SER A 91 -11.04 4.43 -0.41
N LEU A 92 -12.02 4.61 -1.30
CA LEU A 92 -13.41 4.93 -0.94
C LEU A 92 -14.04 3.82 -0.08
N HIS A 93 -13.87 2.57 -0.47
CA HIS A 93 -14.36 1.43 0.30
C HIS A 93 -13.63 1.30 1.64
N HIS A 94 -12.32 1.55 1.68
CA HIS A 94 -11.55 1.55 2.93
C HIS A 94 -12.05 2.62 3.92
N GLN A 95 -12.36 3.83 3.44
CA GLN A 95 -12.95 4.89 4.26
C GLN A 95 -14.32 4.50 4.84
N PHE A 96 -15.12 3.74 4.09
CA PHE A 96 -16.40 3.23 4.57
C PHE A 96 -16.24 2.14 5.65
N ILE A 97 -15.32 1.19 5.46
CA ILE A 97 -15.18 0.05 6.38
C ILE A 97 -14.37 0.37 7.64
N SER A 98 -13.46 1.34 7.57
CA SER A 98 -12.54 1.66 8.68
C SER A 98 -13.28 2.02 9.98
N PRO A 99 -14.33 2.88 9.97
CA PRO A 99 -15.11 3.17 11.17
C PRO A 99 -15.83 1.95 11.75
N ILE A 100 -16.28 1.00 10.92
CA ILE A 100 -16.95 -0.23 11.37
C ILE A 100 -15.95 -1.11 12.12
N ILE A 101 -14.78 -1.30 11.53
CA ILE A 101 -13.69 -2.07 12.12
C ILE A 101 -13.24 -1.44 13.45
N THR A 102 -13.00 -0.13 13.47
CA THR A 102 -12.60 0.59 14.68
C THR A 102 -13.70 0.55 15.75
N ALA A 103 -14.97 0.65 15.35
CA ALA A 103 -16.08 0.52 16.30
C ALA A 103 -16.12 -0.88 16.91
N TRP A 104 -15.94 -1.93 16.11
CA TRP A 104 -15.89 -3.30 16.60
C TRP A 104 -14.77 -3.50 17.63
N ASP A 105 -13.56 -3.00 17.38
CA ASP A 105 -12.42 -3.08 18.31
C ASP A 105 -12.69 -2.49 19.72
N THR A 106 -13.76 -1.71 19.89
CA THR A 106 -14.18 -1.09 21.17
C THR A 106 -15.42 -1.74 21.81
N ILE A 107 -16.01 -2.73 21.14
CA ILE A 107 -17.21 -3.42 21.62
C ILE A 107 -16.79 -4.51 22.61
N HIS A 108 -17.43 -4.55 23.78
CA HIS A 108 -17.28 -5.66 24.71
C HIS A 108 -18.17 -6.86 24.32
N ASP A 109 -19.44 -6.56 24.04
CA ASP A 109 -20.44 -7.52 23.60
C ASP A 109 -21.23 -6.95 22.40
N ILE A 110 -21.20 -7.67 21.29
CA ILE A 110 -21.90 -7.29 20.04
C ILE A 110 -23.42 -7.46 20.15
N ASP A 111 -23.91 -8.11 21.19
CA ASP A 111 -25.34 -8.30 21.42
C ASP A 111 -25.96 -7.14 22.26
N ASP A 112 -25.13 -6.30 22.89
CA ASP A 112 -25.58 -5.09 23.58
C ASP A 112 -25.92 -3.93 22.62
N VAL A 113 -27.07 -4.03 21.97
CA VAL A 113 -27.60 -3.02 21.03
C VAL A 113 -27.91 -1.66 21.66
N SER A 114 -27.79 -1.50 22.99
CA SER A 114 -27.93 -0.21 23.65
C SER A 114 -26.75 0.73 23.31
N LYS A 115 -25.59 0.18 22.94
CA LYS A 115 -24.38 0.95 22.63
C LYS A 115 -24.37 1.44 21.19
N LYS A 116 -23.92 2.69 21.00
CA LYS A 116 -23.83 3.33 19.68
C LYS A 116 -22.91 2.56 18.72
N ASN A 117 -21.76 2.11 19.20
CA ASN A 117 -20.78 1.39 18.37
C ASN A 117 -21.31 0.02 17.93
N VAL A 118 -22.06 -0.67 18.80
CA VAL A 118 -22.73 -1.94 18.46
C VAL A 118 -23.74 -1.73 17.34
N ARG A 119 -24.61 -0.71 17.44
CA ARG A 119 -25.56 -0.39 16.35
C ARG A 119 -24.84 -0.07 15.04
N LEU A 120 -23.83 0.81 15.09
CA LEU A 120 -23.03 1.15 13.91
C LEU A 120 -22.49 -0.09 13.19
N VAL A 121 -21.91 -1.02 13.95
CA VAL A 121 -21.37 -2.27 13.39
C VAL A 121 -22.49 -3.14 12.82
N ARG A 122 -23.52 -3.43 13.62
CA ARG A 122 -24.59 -4.37 13.22
C ARG A 122 -25.36 -3.89 12.00
N ASP A 123 -25.61 -2.59 11.90
CA ASP A 123 -26.38 -1.97 10.83
C ASP A 123 -25.60 -1.90 9.50
N ASN A 124 -24.27 -1.85 9.54
CA ASN A 124 -23.44 -1.61 8.35
C ASN A 124 -22.55 -2.79 7.93
N ILE A 125 -22.39 -3.82 8.77
CA ILE A 125 -21.43 -4.90 8.48
C ILE A 125 -21.78 -5.70 7.22
N ASP A 126 -23.07 -5.95 6.95
CA ASP A 126 -23.49 -6.75 5.79
C ASP A 126 -23.15 -6.01 4.48
N ASP A 127 -23.44 -4.71 4.43
CA ASP A 127 -23.07 -3.81 3.32
C ASP A 127 -21.56 -3.67 3.17
N ALA A 128 -20.82 -3.59 4.28
CA ALA A 128 -19.37 -3.50 4.28
C ALA A 128 -18.73 -4.74 3.68
N VAL A 129 -19.15 -5.92 4.12
CA VAL A 129 -18.70 -7.21 3.58
C VAL A 129 -18.97 -7.27 2.08
N LEU A 130 -20.21 -6.99 1.65
CA LEU A 130 -20.60 -7.05 0.25
C LEU A 130 -19.76 -6.11 -0.64
N ARG A 131 -19.56 -4.87 -0.19
CA ARG A 131 -18.78 -3.87 -0.93
C ARG A 131 -17.31 -4.27 -1.05
N TYR A 132 -16.72 -4.76 0.03
CA TYR A 132 -15.29 -5.07 0.08
C TYR A 132 -14.96 -6.39 -0.63
N GLU A 133 -15.84 -7.38 -0.57
CA GLU A 133 -15.69 -8.69 -1.24
C GLU A 133 -15.75 -8.57 -2.78
N ASN A 134 -16.57 -7.65 -3.29
CA ASN A 134 -16.71 -7.42 -4.74
C ASN A 134 -15.63 -6.49 -5.32
N LEU A 135 -14.69 -6.02 -4.50
CA LEU A 135 -13.66 -5.10 -4.94
C LEU A 135 -12.59 -5.83 -5.76
N LYS A 136 -12.35 -5.34 -6.99
CA LYS A 136 -11.21 -5.81 -7.80
C LYS A 136 -9.95 -5.07 -7.35
N VAL A 137 -8.92 -5.83 -7.00
CA VAL A 137 -7.62 -5.33 -6.54
C VAL A 137 -6.43 -5.94 -7.31
N ASP A 138 -6.70 -6.69 -8.38
CA ASP A 138 -5.69 -7.45 -9.14
C ASP A 138 -4.67 -6.58 -9.86
N LYS A 139 -4.96 -5.28 -10.05
CA LYS A 139 -4.03 -4.30 -10.64
C LYS A 139 -3.27 -3.49 -9.59
N LEU A 140 -3.57 -3.67 -8.31
CA LEU A 140 -2.92 -2.94 -7.22
C LEU A 140 -1.66 -3.68 -6.74
N SER A 141 -0.82 -2.98 -6.00
CA SER A 141 0.41 -3.56 -5.44
C SER A 141 0.12 -4.77 -4.56
N MET A 142 1.08 -5.68 -4.43
CA MET A 142 0.91 -6.88 -3.61
C MET A 142 0.62 -6.51 -2.15
N ALA A 143 1.26 -5.47 -1.60
CA ALA A 143 0.93 -4.98 -0.26
C ALA A 143 -0.54 -4.53 -0.13
N THR A 144 -1.10 -3.90 -1.18
CA THR A 144 -2.51 -3.50 -1.19
C THR A 144 -3.43 -4.71 -1.23
N GLN A 145 -3.10 -5.73 -2.03
CA GLN A 145 -3.86 -6.98 -2.10
C GLN A 145 -3.83 -7.75 -0.76
N ILE A 146 -2.67 -7.81 -0.10
CA ILE A 146 -2.52 -8.38 1.26
C ILE A 146 -3.40 -7.61 2.26
N THR A 147 -3.35 -6.28 2.21
CA THR A 147 -4.14 -5.39 3.08
C THR A 147 -5.63 -5.58 2.85
N TRP A 148 -6.05 -5.71 1.59
CA TRP A 148 -7.43 -6.04 1.23
C TRP A 148 -7.87 -7.38 1.84
N LYS A 149 -7.09 -8.46 1.64
CA LYS A 149 -7.40 -9.79 2.23
C LYS A 149 -7.53 -9.71 3.75
N TYR A 150 -6.60 -9.02 4.41
CA TYR A 150 -6.61 -8.81 5.85
C TYR A 150 -7.87 -8.07 6.34
N HIS A 151 -8.25 -6.96 5.70
CA HIS A 151 -9.45 -6.23 6.08
C HIS A 151 -10.73 -7.01 5.80
N LEU A 152 -10.81 -7.70 4.67
CA LEU A 152 -11.96 -8.55 4.37
C LEU A 152 -12.11 -9.67 5.41
N ALA A 153 -11.00 -10.29 5.81
CA ALA A 153 -11.01 -11.31 6.85
C ALA A 153 -11.53 -10.77 8.19
N ARG A 154 -11.16 -9.54 8.57
CA ARG A 154 -11.71 -8.88 9.76
C ARG A 154 -13.21 -8.66 9.64
N LEU A 155 -13.69 -8.17 8.50
CA LEU A 155 -15.14 -7.99 8.28
C LEU A 155 -15.88 -9.32 8.41
N LYS A 156 -15.32 -10.43 7.89
CA LYS A 156 -15.90 -11.77 8.05
C LYS A 156 -15.91 -12.26 9.51
N VAL A 157 -14.91 -11.87 10.32
CA VAL A 157 -14.93 -12.13 11.79
C VAL A 157 -16.08 -11.38 12.45
N ILE A 158 -16.26 -10.10 12.12
CA ILE A 158 -17.34 -9.26 12.67
C ILE A 158 -18.71 -9.79 12.24
N GLU A 159 -18.84 -10.21 10.98
CA GLU A 159 -20.05 -10.87 10.44
C GLU A 159 -20.39 -12.13 11.25
N ALA A 160 -19.40 -12.97 11.54
CA ALA A 160 -19.59 -14.16 12.38
C ALA A 160 -19.93 -13.83 13.83
N ASP A 161 -19.33 -12.81 14.42
CA ASP A 161 -19.64 -12.38 15.79
C ASP A 161 -21.11 -11.94 15.91
N LYS A 162 -21.61 -11.20 14.90
CA LYS A 162 -23.03 -10.80 14.79
C LYS A 162 -23.98 -11.98 14.56
N THR A 163 -23.60 -12.94 13.71
CA THR A 163 -24.51 -13.98 13.19
C THR A 163 -24.36 -15.34 13.86
N SER A 164 -23.29 -15.53 14.64
CA SER A 164 -22.87 -16.82 15.22
C SER A 164 -22.73 -17.95 14.19
N LYS A 165 -22.33 -17.62 12.94
CA LYS A 165 -22.10 -18.59 11.87
C LYS A 165 -20.60 -18.89 11.70
N ILE A 166 -20.27 -20.15 11.44
CA ILE A 166 -18.88 -20.60 11.21
C ILE A 166 -18.37 -20.25 9.81
N ALA A 167 -19.22 -20.33 8.78
CA ALA A 167 -18.78 -20.15 7.39
C ALA A 167 -18.03 -18.82 7.10
N PRO A 168 -18.43 -17.66 7.66
CA PRO A 168 -17.62 -16.44 7.55
C PRO A 168 -16.24 -16.58 8.22
N LEU A 169 -16.13 -17.29 9.35
CA LEU A 169 -14.84 -17.54 10.01
C LEU A 169 -13.94 -18.43 9.15
N ASP A 170 -14.46 -19.46 8.49
CA ASP A 170 -13.68 -20.29 7.56
C ASP A 170 -13.09 -19.45 6.42
N MET A 171 -13.91 -18.57 5.84
CA MET A 171 -13.47 -17.63 4.81
C MET A 171 -12.41 -16.65 5.36
N SER A 172 -12.59 -16.18 6.59
CA SER A 172 -11.63 -15.32 7.27
C SER A 172 -10.27 -16.01 7.42
N VAL A 173 -10.23 -17.25 7.91
CA VAL A 173 -9.00 -18.03 8.06
C VAL A 173 -8.32 -18.23 6.71
N LYS A 174 -9.08 -18.60 5.67
CA LYS A 174 -8.54 -18.75 4.31
C LYS A 174 -7.86 -17.47 3.82
N LEU A 175 -8.55 -16.33 3.94
CA LEU A 175 -8.01 -15.03 3.53
C LEU A 175 -6.76 -14.63 4.32
N LEU A 176 -6.71 -14.94 5.62
CA LEU A 176 -5.57 -14.65 6.50
C LEU A 176 -4.35 -15.52 6.18
N GLU A 177 -4.54 -16.81 5.91
CA GLU A 177 -3.43 -17.68 5.49
C GLU A 177 -2.92 -17.28 4.10
N GLU A 178 -3.79 -16.92 3.15
CA GLU A 178 -3.37 -16.35 1.87
C GLU A 178 -2.61 -15.02 2.05
N ALA A 179 -3.11 -14.12 2.91
CA ALA A 179 -2.43 -12.85 3.21
C ALA A 179 -1.05 -13.09 3.83
N LYS A 180 -0.94 -14.07 4.74
CA LYS A 180 0.31 -14.46 5.40
C LYS A 180 1.30 -15.10 4.44
N THR A 181 0.85 -15.97 3.53
CA THR A 181 1.73 -16.53 2.51
C THR A 181 2.26 -15.42 1.61
N ASN A 182 1.38 -14.56 1.11
CA ASN A 182 1.79 -13.45 0.23
C ASN A 182 2.68 -12.42 0.94
N SER A 183 2.49 -12.17 2.25
CA SER A 183 3.32 -11.22 3.00
C SER A 183 4.73 -11.74 3.33
N ASN A 184 4.95 -13.05 3.23
CA ASN A 184 6.26 -13.68 3.43
C ASN A 184 6.92 -14.12 2.11
N ASP A 185 6.23 -13.95 0.98
CA ASP A 185 6.74 -14.28 -0.36
C ASP A 185 7.59 -13.14 -0.91
N THR A 186 8.84 -13.06 -0.45
CA THR A 186 9.77 -11.97 -0.78
C THR A 186 10.07 -11.85 -2.27
N ASP A 187 9.94 -12.94 -3.03
CA ASP A 187 10.24 -12.95 -4.47
C ASP A 187 9.21 -12.16 -5.28
N ASN A 188 7.98 -12.05 -4.76
CA ASN A 188 6.87 -11.34 -5.40
C ASN A 188 6.61 -9.94 -4.79
N LEU A 189 7.42 -9.50 -3.82
CA LEU A 189 7.25 -8.22 -3.14
C LEU A 189 8.30 -7.21 -3.60
N THR A 190 7.85 -5.99 -3.94
CA THR A 190 8.78 -4.88 -4.16
C THR A 190 9.36 -4.40 -2.82
N VAL A 191 10.48 -3.66 -2.85
CA VAL A 191 11.05 -3.04 -1.63
C VAL A 191 10.02 -2.16 -0.92
N LYS A 192 9.24 -1.39 -1.67
CA LYS A 192 8.17 -0.54 -1.11
C LYS A 192 7.06 -1.37 -0.45
N ASP A 193 6.70 -2.51 -1.03
CA ASP A 193 5.70 -3.40 -0.43
C ASP A 193 6.23 -3.97 0.89
N MET A 194 7.48 -4.45 0.91
CA MET A 194 8.11 -4.97 2.12
C MET A 194 8.21 -3.90 3.22
N ASP A 195 8.65 -2.69 2.88
CA ASP A 195 8.75 -1.57 3.81
C ASP A 195 7.38 -1.23 4.42
N PHE A 196 6.33 -1.20 3.58
CA PHE A 196 4.97 -0.97 4.05
C PHE A 196 4.48 -2.09 4.97
N ILE A 197 4.57 -3.35 4.54
CA ILE A 197 4.12 -4.55 5.28
C ILE A 197 4.79 -4.62 6.66
N ASN A 198 6.11 -4.40 6.70
CA ASN A 198 6.89 -4.40 7.93
C ASN A 198 6.58 -3.18 8.81
N GLY A 199 6.47 -1.99 8.21
CA GLY A 199 6.18 -0.75 8.91
C GLY A 199 4.85 -0.78 9.67
N ILE A 200 3.81 -1.41 9.10
CA ILE A 200 2.51 -1.56 9.77
C ILE A 200 2.38 -2.85 10.60
N GLN A 201 3.44 -3.66 10.65
CA GLN A 201 3.49 -4.97 11.30
C GLN A 201 2.37 -5.91 10.84
N MET A 202 2.18 -6.05 9.52
CA MET A 202 1.07 -6.80 8.95
C MET A 202 1.02 -8.26 9.42
N ASN A 203 2.17 -8.93 9.53
CA ASN A 203 2.24 -10.32 10.02
C ASN A 203 1.69 -10.47 11.44
N THR A 204 1.99 -9.53 12.33
CA THR A 204 1.44 -9.49 13.70
C THR A 204 -0.07 -9.30 13.66
N ARG A 205 -0.56 -8.38 12.82
CA ARG A 205 -1.99 -8.11 12.65
C ARG A 205 -2.76 -9.32 12.13
N ILE A 206 -2.22 -10.01 11.13
CA ILE A 206 -2.78 -11.25 10.58
C ILE A 206 -2.86 -12.32 11.67
N LYS A 207 -1.76 -12.55 12.40
CA LYS A 207 -1.69 -13.52 13.49
C LYS A 207 -2.72 -13.25 14.59
N ARG A 208 -2.88 -11.99 14.96
CA ARG A 208 -3.89 -11.52 15.92
C ARG A 208 -5.33 -11.76 15.43
N THR A 209 -5.57 -11.58 14.14
CA THR A 209 -6.92 -11.82 13.57
C THR A 209 -7.20 -13.31 13.45
N LEU A 210 -6.19 -14.15 13.15
CA LEU A 210 -6.34 -15.62 13.20
C LEU A 210 -6.72 -16.10 14.60
N LEU A 211 -6.13 -15.51 15.65
CA LEU A 211 -6.52 -15.79 17.03
C LEU A 211 -8.01 -15.51 17.26
N ASN A 212 -8.51 -14.35 16.81
CA ASN A 212 -9.93 -14.00 16.91
C ASN A 212 -10.82 -14.99 16.17
N SER A 213 -10.45 -15.34 14.94
CA SER A 213 -11.22 -16.28 14.14
C SER A 213 -11.35 -17.63 14.84
N TYR A 214 -10.24 -18.23 15.31
CA TYR A 214 -10.28 -19.53 15.99
C TYR A 214 -10.96 -19.47 17.36
N ALA A 215 -10.78 -18.39 18.12
CA ALA A 215 -11.45 -18.22 19.41
C ALA A 215 -12.98 -18.11 19.25
N LEU A 216 -13.45 -17.38 18.24
CA LEU A 216 -14.88 -17.31 17.90
C LEU A 216 -15.40 -18.61 17.29
N MET A 217 -14.60 -19.31 16.47
CA MET A 217 -14.98 -20.63 15.97
C MET A 217 -15.24 -21.57 17.14
N TYR A 218 -14.34 -21.61 18.13
CA TYR A 218 -14.53 -22.41 19.34
C TYR A 218 -15.76 -21.96 20.13
N HIS A 219 -15.98 -20.65 20.29
CA HIS A 219 -17.17 -20.11 20.96
C HIS A 219 -18.47 -20.64 20.35
N ILE A 220 -18.53 -20.68 19.02
CA ILE A 220 -19.73 -21.06 18.26
C ILE A 220 -19.90 -22.59 18.20
N SER A 221 -18.82 -23.33 17.95
CA SER A 221 -18.89 -24.77 17.66
C SER A 221 -18.63 -25.67 18.87
N ASN A 222 -17.96 -25.16 19.90
CA ASN A 222 -17.35 -25.92 20.99
C ASN A 222 -16.35 -27.00 20.53
N ASP A 223 -15.81 -26.92 19.31
CA ASP A 223 -14.78 -27.86 18.84
C ASP A 223 -13.41 -27.52 19.45
N ALA A 224 -12.86 -28.46 20.21
CA ALA A 224 -11.56 -28.36 20.85
C ALA A 224 -10.40 -28.12 19.87
N SER A 225 -10.54 -28.50 18.59
CA SER A 225 -9.52 -28.27 17.57
C SER A 225 -9.22 -26.78 17.39
N HIS A 226 -10.25 -25.94 17.34
CA HIS A 226 -10.12 -24.49 17.23
C HIS A 226 -9.53 -23.86 18.48
N ARG A 227 -9.90 -24.38 19.66
CA ARG A 227 -9.29 -23.96 20.93
C ARG A 227 -7.79 -24.22 20.97
N ILE A 228 -7.34 -25.40 20.53
CA ILE A 228 -5.90 -25.73 20.49
C ILE A 228 -5.15 -24.78 19.55
N LEU A 229 -5.73 -24.46 18.39
CA LEU A 229 -5.16 -23.51 17.44
C LEU A 229 -5.08 -22.10 18.03
N SER A 230 -6.16 -21.63 18.67
CA SER A 230 -6.21 -20.31 19.30
C SER A 230 -5.23 -20.20 20.47
N GLU A 231 -5.12 -21.22 21.33
CA GLU A 231 -4.15 -21.25 22.44
C GLU A 231 -2.70 -21.22 21.95
N ARG A 232 -2.38 -21.94 20.86
CA ARG A 232 -1.04 -21.90 20.25
C ARG A 232 -0.70 -20.49 19.79
N ILE A 233 -1.62 -19.84 19.08
CA ILE A 233 -1.40 -18.47 18.59
C ILE A 233 -1.32 -17.50 19.77
N LEU A 234 -2.16 -17.66 20.80
CA LEU A 234 -2.17 -16.83 22.01
C LEU A 234 -0.80 -16.82 22.70
N LYS A 235 -0.15 -17.98 22.84
CA LYS A 235 1.20 -18.08 23.42
C LYS A 235 2.21 -17.28 22.63
N ASP A 236 2.14 -17.38 21.30
CA ASP A 236 3.09 -16.69 20.44
C ASP A 236 2.89 -15.17 20.40
N VAL A 237 1.66 -14.67 20.61
CA VAL A 237 1.40 -13.22 20.61
C VAL A 237 1.68 -12.56 21.96
N GLY A 238 1.91 -13.33 23.03
CA GLY A 238 2.27 -12.82 24.37
C GLY A 238 1.28 -13.16 25.50
N GLY A 239 0.27 -14.00 25.25
CA GLY A 239 -0.68 -14.46 26.25
C GLY A 239 -1.85 -13.50 26.53
N CYS A 240 -2.64 -13.78 27.56
CA CYS A 240 -3.84 -13.00 27.90
C CYS A 240 -3.59 -11.52 28.17
N LYS A 241 -2.37 -11.13 28.59
CA LYS A 241 -2.01 -9.72 28.84
C LYS A 241 -2.13 -8.84 27.59
N GLU A 242 -1.85 -9.41 26.42
CA GLU A 242 -1.93 -8.72 25.13
C GLU A 242 -3.36 -8.52 24.67
N LEU A 243 -4.29 -9.35 25.17
CA LEU A 243 -5.72 -9.17 24.86
C LEU A 243 -6.30 -7.95 25.57
N ILE A 244 -5.84 -7.69 26.81
CA ILE A 244 -6.32 -6.58 27.64
C ILE A 244 -5.81 -5.22 27.15
N SER A 245 -4.60 -5.17 26.58
CA SER A 245 -3.92 -3.92 26.22
C SER A 245 -4.19 -3.44 24.79
N MET A 246 -4.63 -4.30 23.87
CA MET A 246 -4.55 -4.01 22.43
C MET A 246 -5.76 -4.50 21.61
N TYR A 247 -6.97 -4.04 21.88
CA TYR A 247 -8.12 -4.19 20.97
C TYR A 247 -8.79 -5.58 20.92
N PHE A 248 -8.57 -6.44 21.92
CA PHE A 248 -9.25 -7.75 22.05
C PHE A 248 -10.27 -7.78 23.20
N TYR A 249 -10.94 -6.66 23.45
CA TYR A 249 -11.82 -6.51 24.61
C TYR A 249 -13.18 -7.21 24.44
N HIS A 250 -13.29 -8.18 23.52
CA HIS A 250 -14.52 -8.91 23.26
C HIS A 250 -14.67 -10.07 24.25
N GLU A 251 -15.76 -10.04 25.01
CA GLU A 251 -16.06 -11.00 26.06
C GLU A 251 -16.04 -12.46 25.53
N LYS A 252 -16.68 -12.70 24.38
CA LYS A 252 -16.74 -14.02 23.73
C LYS A 252 -15.34 -14.60 23.45
N ILE A 253 -14.43 -13.76 22.95
CA ILE A 253 -13.07 -14.17 22.58
C ILE A 253 -12.25 -14.51 23.83
N ALA A 254 -12.27 -13.63 24.83
CA ALA A 254 -11.49 -13.87 26.05
C ALA A 254 -12.02 -15.07 26.85
N ASN A 255 -13.34 -15.23 26.94
CA ASN A 255 -13.96 -16.38 27.59
C ASN A 255 -13.58 -17.69 26.88
N SER A 256 -13.60 -17.73 25.55
CA SER A 256 -13.13 -18.87 24.76
C SER A 256 -11.66 -19.24 25.02
N LEU A 257 -10.83 -18.26 25.37
CA LEU A 257 -9.41 -18.43 25.65
C LEU A 257 -9.12 -18.67 27.14
N GLY A 258 -10.14 -18.65 28.01
CA GLY A 258 -9.97 -18.74 29.46
C GLY A 258 -9.22 -17.55 30.07
N CYS A 259 -9.18 -16.42 29.37
CA CYS A 259 -8.57 -15.19 29.86
C CYS A 259 -9.58 -14.42 30.69
N LYS A 260 -9.23 -14.11 31.94
CA LYS A 260 -10.04 -13.19 32.78
C LYS A 260 -9.77 -11.76 32.33
N ILE A 261 -10.83 -11.07 31.90
CA ILE A 261 -10.83 -9.61 31.63
C ILE A 261 -11.20 -8.88 32.92
#